data_AF-A0A6P8CPZ8-F1
#
_entry.id   AF-A0A6P8CPZ8-F1
#
_cell.length_a   1.000
_cell.length_b   1.000
_cell.length_c   1.000
_cell.angle_alpha   90.00
_cell.angle_beta   90.00
_cell.angle_gamma   90.00
#
_symmetry.space_group_name_H-M   'P 1'
#
loop_
_entity.id
_entity.type
_entity.pdbx_description
1 polymer ?
#
loop_
_entity_poly.entity_id
_entity_poly.type
_entity_poly.pdbx_seq_one_letter_code
_entity_poly.pdbx_strand_id
1 'polypeptide(L)'
;MPLALDMGSTGKGQIWINGQSIGRYWPAYKASGSCGRCDYAGTYGEKKCLSNCGEASQRWYHVPRSWLNPTGNLLVVFEEWGGDPNGISLVRRDIDSVFVQTFRWHISLSFGLREVSKAFPSLQLCYCQSSFISSRPVKLPEGQ
;
A
#
# COMPACT_ATOMS: atom_id res chain seq x y z
N MET A 1 -0.52 5.52 11.30
CA MET A 1 -0.48 5.55 9.82
C MET A 1 -0.62 4.14 9.26
N PRO A 2 -1.56 3.89 8.34
CA PRO A 2 -1.73 2.58 7.70
C PRO A 2 -0.46 2.13 6.97
N LEU A 3 -0.25 0.82 6.89
CA LEU A 3 0.82 0.21 6.12
C LEU A 3 0.22 -0.56 4.94
N ALA A 4 1.01 -0.70 3.88
CA ALA A 4 0.68 -1.54 2.74
C ALA A 4 1.96 -2.15 2.15
N LEU A 5 1.81 -3.25 1.42
CA LEU A 5 2.86 -3.81 0.57
C LEU A 5 2.72 -3.23 -0.83
N ASP A 6 3.80 -2.69 -1.39
CA ASP A 6 3.89 -2.41 -2.83
C ASP A 6 4.24 -3.70 -3.56
N MET A 7 3.30 -4.19 -4.35
CA MET A 7 3.43 -5.41 -5.14
C MET A 7 3.57 -5.09 -6.64
N GLY A 8 3.89 -3.85 -7.03
CA GLY A 8 3.89 -3.43 -8.43
C GLY A 8 4.83 -4.21 -9.36
N SER A 9 5.85 -4.88 -8.81
CA SER A 9 6.81 -5.72 -9.55
C SER A 9 6.40 -7.20 -9.66
N THR A 10 5.27 -7.59 -9.08
CA THR A 10 4.82 -9.00 -9.03
C THR A 10 3.74 -9.31 -10.06
N GLY A 11 3.38 -10.58 -10.18
CA GLY A 11 2.39 -11.05 -11.15
C GLY A 11 0.99 -11.16 -10.55
N LYS A 12 0.74 -12.33 -9.96
CA LYS A 12 -0.52 -12.75 -9.35
C LYS A 12 -0.24 -13.79 -8.27
N GLY A 13 -0.97 -13.75 -7.16
CA GLY A 13 -0.91 -14.84 -6.20
C GLY A 13 -1.52 -14.50 -4.87
N GLN A 14 -0.88 -14.94 -3.78
CA GLN A 14 -1.39 -14.77 -2.41
C GLN A 14 -0.30 -14.33 -1.43
N ILE A 15 -0.71 -13.58 -0.40
CA ILE A 15 0.18 -13.00 0.60
C ILE A 15 -0.29 -13.39 2.00
N TRP A 16 0.67 -13.74 2.87
CA TRP A 16 0.46 -13.95 4.30
C TRP A 16 1.48 -13.17 5.12
N ILE A 17 1.05 -12.67 6.28
CA ILE A 17 1.93 -12.07 7.28
C ILE A 17 1.69 -12.78 8.60
N ASN A 18 2.76 -13.31 9.20
CA ASN A 18 2.71 -14.03 10.49
C ASN A 18 1.61 -15.11 10.53
N GLY A 19 1.46 -15.85 9.42
CA GLY A 19 0.43 -16.90 9.25
C GLY A 19 -0.98 -16.39 8.91
N GLN A 20 -1.22 -15.07 8.94
CA GLN A 20 -2.51 -14.49 8.60
C GLN A 20 -2.58 -14.11 7.12
N SER A 21 -3.66 -14.51 6.45
CA SER A 21 -3.85 -14.20 5.03
C SER A 21 -4.23 -12.73 4.83
N ILE A 22 -3.43 -12.01 4.05
CA ILE A 22 -3.74 -10.65 3.58
C ILE A 22 -4.71 -10.71 2.41
N GLY A 23 -4.60 -11.76 1.58
CA GLY A 23 -5.49 -12.04 0.47
C GLY A 23 -4.77 -12.26 -0.86
N ARG A 24 -5.56 -12.24 -1.94
CA ARG A 24 -5.07 -12.37 -3.32
C ARG A 24 -4.52 -11.06 -3.85
N TYR A 25 -3.39 -11.11 -4.54
CA TYR A 25 -2.83 -10.00 -5.29
C TYR A 25 -2.85 -10.28 -6.80
N TRP A 26 -3.01 -9.23 -7.61
CA TRP A 26 -2.97 -9.29 -9.08
C TRP A 26 -2.58 -7.96 -9.75
N PRO A 27 -1.42 -7.38 -9.43
CA PRO A 27 -0.92 -6.12 -9.98
C PRO A 27 -0.57 -6.19 -11.48
N ALA A 28 -0.31 -7.39 -12.03
CA ALA A 28 -0.18 -7.57 -13.47
C ALA A 28 -1.50 -7.33 -14.22
N TYR A 29 -2.66 -7.45 -13.56
CA TYR A 29 -3.94 -7.11 -14.16
C TYR A 29 -4.11 -5.59 -14.18
N LYS A 30 -3.91 -5.00 -15.37
CA LYS A 30 -3.99 -3.55 -15.56
C LYS A 30 -5.43 -3.06 -15.64
N ALA A 31 -5.72 -1.95 -14.96
CA ALA A 31 -7.03 -1.31 -15.00
C ALA A 31 -7.30 -0.79 -16.41
N SER A 32 -8.42 -1.22 -16.99
CA SER A 32 -8.89 -0.77 -18.29
C SER A 32 -10.14 0.12 -18.12
N GLY A 33 -10.35 1.03 -19.06
CA GLY A 33 -11.47 1.97 -19.02
C GLY A 33 -11.14 3.28 -19.72
N SER A 34 -12.09 4.22 -19.70
CA SER A 34 -11.88 5.60 -20.13
C SER A 34 -11.68 6.45 -18.88
N CYS A 35 -10.44 6.81 -18.59
CA CYS A 35 -10.11 7.75 -17.53
C CYS A 35 -9.94 9.14 -18.13
N GLY A 36 -10.64 10.13 -17.59
CA GLY A 36 -10.61 11.51 -18.06
C GLY A 36 -10.81 12.49 -16.92
N ARG A 37 -10.74 13.79 -17.26
CA ARG A 37 -11.14 14.84 -16.31
C ARG A 37 -12.63 14.66 -16.00
N CYS A 38 -12.97 14.75 -14.72
CA CYS A 38 -14.33 14.60 -14.25
C CYS A 38 -14.80 15.87 -13.54
N ASP A 39 -16.10 16.12 -13.61
CA ASP A 39 -16.79 17.21 -12.93
C ASP A 39 -17.86 16.62 -12.00
N TYR A 40 -18.05 17.24 -10.83
CA TYR A 40 -19.07 16.88 -9.86
C TYR A 40 -20.48 17.18 -10.39
N ALA A 41 -20.65 18.19 -11.25
CA ALA A 41 -21.95 18.61 -11.78
C ALA A 41 -22.58 17.57 -12.71
N GLY A 42 -23.92 17.45 -12.67
CA GLY A 42 -24.71 16.54 -13.52
C GLY A 42 -24.81 15.09 -13.00
N THR A 43 -25.67 14.29 -13.63
CA THR A 43 -25.97 12.91 -13.21
C THR A 43 -24.71 12.05 -13.12
N TYR A 44 -24.59 11.29 -12.04
CA TYR A 44 -23.46 10.39 -11.82
C TYR A 44 -23.72 9.00 -12.42
N GLY A 45 -22.70 8.46 -13.08
CA GLY A 45 -22.62 7.06 -13.48
C GLY A 45 -21.29 6.48 -13.03
N GLU A 46 -21.22 5.17 -12.86
CA GLU A 46 -20.05 4.46 -12.32
C GLU A 46 -18.77 4.66 -13.14
N LYS A 47 -18.91 5.02 -14.42
CA LYS A 47 -17.80 5.29 -15.33
C LYS A 47 -17.40 6.76 -15.43
N LYS A 48 -18.12 7.68 -14.77
CA LYS A 48 -17.93 9.14 -14.92
C LYS A 48 -16.57 9.61 -14.42
N CYS A 49 -16.10 9.04 -13.30
CA CYS A 49 -14.92 9.51 -12.58
C CYS A 49 -13.91 8.37 -12.35
N LEU A 50 -13.63 7.57 -13.38
CA LEU A 50 -12.61 6.52 -13.29
C LEU A 50 -11.20 7.11 -13.23
N SER A 51 -10.31 6.44 -12.50
CA SER A 51 -8.91 6.82 -12.31
C SER A 51 -7.98 5.61 -12.46
N ASN A 52 -6.68 5.85 -12.59
CA ASN A 52 -5.63 4.82 -12.65
C ASN A 52 -5.72 3.85 -13.84
N CYS A 53 -6.30 4.27 -14.97
CA CYS A 53 -6.26 3.47 -16.20
C CYS A 53 -4.82 3.22 -16.65
N GLY A 54 -4.52 2.01 -17.13
CA GLY A 54 -3.17 1.59 -17.54
C GLY A 54 -2.28 1.15 -16.37
N GLU A 55 -2.62 1.51 -15.14
CA GLU A 55 -1.90 1.09 -13.93
C GLU A 55 -2.37 -0.29 -13.45
N ALA A 56 -1.65 -0.86 -12.48
CA ALA A 56 -2.10 -2.05 -11.77
C ALA A 56 -3.48 -1.78 -11.13
N SER A 57 -4.47 -2.65 -11.41
CA SER A 57 -5.81 -2.55 -10.82
C SER A 57 -5.78 -2.41 -9.30
N GLN A 58 -4.82 -3.10 -8.66
CA GLN A 58 -4.41 -2.84 -7.30
C GLN A 58 -2.89 -3.06 -7.17
N ARG A 59 -2.17 -2.00 -6.80
CA ARG A 59 -0.72 -2.06 -6.54
C ARG A 59 -0.38 -2.28 -5.07
N TRP A 60 -1.14 -1.62 -4.19
CA TRP A 60 -0.90 -1.63 -2.75
C TRP A 60 -1.88 -2.52 -2.01
N TYR A 61 -1.35 -3.40 -1.15
CA TYR A 61 -2.12 -4.35 -0.38
C TYR A 61 -2.02 -4.03 1.10
N HIS A 62 -3.17 -3.77 1.74
CA HIS A 62 -3.22 -3.27 3.11
C HIS A 62 -2.65 -4.27 4.12
N VAL A 63 -1.79 -3.80 5.03
CA VAL A 63 -1.27 -4.57 6.15
C VAL A 63 -1.78 -3.97 7.47
N PRO A 64 -2.66 -4.69 8.19
CA PRO A 64 -3.08 -4.27 9.52
C PRO A 64 -1.91 -4.23 10.50
N ARG A 65 -1.73 -3.11 11.19
CA ARG A 65 -0.62 -2.96 12.16
C ARG A 65 -0.72 -3.94 13.33
N SER A 66 -1.92 -4.36 13.70
CA SER A 66 -2.15 -5.33 14.77
C SER A 66 -1.63 -6.73 14.45
N TRP A 67 -1.32 -7.01 13.18
CA TRP A 67 -0.75 -8.30 12.76
C TRP A 67 0.77 -8.31 12.81
N LEU A 68 1.40 -7.17 13.11
CA LEU A 68 2.84 -7.00 13.12
C LEU A 68 3.37 -6.96 14.55
N ASN A 69 4.40 -7.76 14.78
CA ASN A 69 5.25 -7.71 15.96
C ASN A 69 6.33 -6.62 15.79
N PRO A 70 6.95 -6.14 16.88
CA PRO A 70 8.07 -5.19 16.79
C PRO A 70 9.23 -5.71 15.94
N THR A 71 9.50 -7.02 16.01
CA THR A 71 10.57 -7.70 15.26
C THR A 71 10.12 -9.12 14.89
N GLY A 72 10.84 -9.77 13.97
CA GLY A 72 10.62 -11.18 13.63
C GLY A 72 9.34 -11.45 12.84
N ASN A 73 8.89 -10.49 12.02
CA ASN A 73 7.71 -10.71 11.18
C ASN A 73 8.09 -11.52 9.93
N LEU A 74 7.27 -12.52 9.62
CA LEU A 74 7.41 -13.33 8.42
C LEU A 74 6.35 -12.91 7.39
N LEU A 75 6.81 -12.50 6.21
CA LEU A 75 6.00 -12.27 5.03
C LEU A 75 6.16 -13.46 4.09
N VAL A 76 5.09 -14.18 3.80
CA VAL A 76 5.08 -15.26 2.80
C VAL A 76 4.32 -14.80 1.58
N VAL A 77 4.93 -14.95 0.40
CA VAL A 77 4.33 -14.62 -0.89
C VAL A 77 4.37 -15.85 -1.77
N PHE A 78 3.21 -16.25 -2.27
CA PHE A 78 3.09 -17.27 -3.31
C PHE A 78 2.80 -16.57 -4.64
N GLU A 79 3.67 -16.78 -5.63
CA GLU A 79 3.58 -16.20 -6.97
C GLU A 79 3.19 -17.25 -8.02
N GLU A 80 2.08 -16.98 -8.72
CA GLU A 80 1.51 -17.84 -9.76
C GLU A 80 2.03 -17.50 -11.16
N TRP A 81 2.21 -16.22 -11.49
CA TRP A 81 2.45 -15.76 -12.87
C TRP A 81 3.89 -15.30 -13.12
N GLY A 82 4.67 -15.18 -12.05
CA GLY A 82 6.04 -14.70 -12.08
C GLY A 82 6.13 -13.19 -11.88
N GLY A 83 7.24 -12.77 -11.28
CA GLY A 83 7.45 -11.40 -10.85
C GLY A 83 8.84 -11.24 -10.23
N ASP A 84 9.29 -10.01 -10.09
CA ASP A 84 10.55 -9.70 -9.41
C ASP A 84 10.30 -9.47 -7.92
N PRO A 85 10.77 -10.37 -7.04
CA PRO A 85 10.60 -10.18 -5.61
C PRO A 85 11.33 -8.95 -5.11
N ASN A 86 12.36 -8.41 -5.79
CA ASN A 86 13.18 -7.28 -5.31
C ASN A 86 12.45 -5.93 -5.28
N GLY A 87 11.35 -5.80 -6.04
CA GLY A 87 10.49 -4.63 -6.02
C GLY A 87 9.47 -4.63 -4.87
N ILE A 88 9.29 -5.76 -4.17
CA ILE A 88 8.40 -5.83 -3.01
C ILE A 88 8.99 -4.98 -1.87
N SER A 89 8.19 -4.02 -1.40
CA SER A 89 8.54 -3.10 -0.33
C SER A 89 7.36 -2.82 0.59
N LEU A 90 7.65 -2.46 1.83
CA LEU A 90 6.64 -1.99 2.77
C LEU A 90 6.52 -0.47 2.62
N VAL A 91 5.31 0.03 2.43
CA VAL A 91 5.03 1.45 2.30
C VAL A 91 4.11 1.93 3.41
N ARG A 92 4.26 3.20 3.77
CA ARG A 92 3.36 3.89 4.69
C ARG A 92 2.41 4.75 3.87
N ARG A 93 1.13 4.73 4.24
CA ARG A 93 0.17 5.69 3.71
C ARG A 93 0.16 6.91 4.60
N ASP A 94 0.69 8.00 4.06
CA ASP A 94 0.57 9.33 4.65
C ASP A 94 -0.50 10.11 3.89
N ILE A 95 -1.37 10.75 4.66
CA ILE A 95 -2.38 11.66 4.16
C ILE A 95 -2.08 12.95 4.90
N ASP A 96 -1.66 13.97 4.16
CA ASP A 96 -1.47 15.29 4.74
C ASP A 96 -2.82 15.77 5.26
N SER A 97 -2.94 15.78 6.59
CA SER A 97 -4.11 16.29 7.27
C SER A 97 -3.76 17.67 7.79
N VAL A 98 -4.33 18.69 7.15
CA VAL A 98 -4.25 20.07 7.63
C VAL A 98 -5.24 20.20 8.78
N PHE A 99 -4.73 20.51 9.98
CA PHE A 99 -5.59 20.85 11.11
C PHE A 99 -5.55 22.36 11.37
N VAL A 100 -6.67 22.89 11.87
CA VAL A 100 -6.81 24.29 12.27
C VAL A 100 -6.92 24.34 13.80
N GLN A 101 -6.00 25.06 14.46
CA GLN A 101 -6.11 25.35 15.89
C GLN A 101 -6.78 26.70 16.09
N THR A 102 -7.83 26.76 16.92
CA THR A 102 -8.46 28.02 17.33
C THR A 102 -8.06 28.34 18.77
N PHE A 103 -7.46 29.52 19.00
CA PHE A 103 -7.15 30.01 20.34
C PHE A 103 -8.25 30.96 20.82
N ARG A 104 -8.72 30.76 22.05
CA ARG A 104 -9.99 31.32 22.55
C ARG A 104 -9.99 32.84 22.79
N TRP A 105 -8.88 33.54 22.57
CA TRP A 105 -8.74 34.97 22.92
C TRP A 105 -8.05 35.83 21.86
N HIS A 106 -7.62 35.24 20.75
CA HIS A 106 -7.13 35.96 19.57
C HIS A 106 -7.42 35.09 18.33
N ILE A 107 -8.02 35.65 17.29
CA ILE A 107 -8.17 34.93 16.01
C ILE A 107 -6.80 34.91 15.35
N SER A 108 -5.99 33.91 15.71
CA SER A 108 -4.80 33.51 14.96
C SER A 108 -5.04 32.10 14.44
N LEU A 109 -5.11 31.97 13.12
CA LEU A 109 -5.15 30.67 12.45
C LEU A 109 -3.71 30.16 12.31
N SER A 110 -3.37 29.11 13.04
CA SER A 110 -2.14 28.37 12.80
C SER A 110 -2.49 27.06 12.10
N PHE A 111 -1.93 26.87 10.89
CA PHE A 111 -1.97 25.61 10.18
C PHE A 111 -0.77 24.77 10.62
N GLY A 112 -1.01 23.51 11.01
CA GLY A 112 0.05 22.57 11.40
C GLY A 112 -0.11 21.23 10.72
N LEU A 113 1.01 20.60 10.37
CA LEU A 113 1.08 19.20 9.97
C LEU A 113 1.40 18.35 11.21
N ARG A 114 0.68 17.24 11.40
CA ARG A 114 0.91 16.33 12.51
C ARG A 114 1.70 15.12 12.01
N GLU A 115 3.02 15.19 12.09
CA GLU A 115 3.88 14.04 11.84
C GLU A 115 3.82 13.08 13.04
N VAL A 116 3.24 11.88 12.82
CA VAL A 116 3.29 10.79 13.80
C VAL A 116 4.26 9.74 13.28
N SER A 117 5.55 9.94 13.54
CA SER A 117 6.60 8.98 13.20
C SER A 117 6.48 7.72 14.07
N LYS A 118 5.83 6.68 13.54
CA LYS A 118 5.89 5.33 14.13
C LYS A 118 6.89 4.49 13.36
N ALA A 119 7.82 3.86 14.08
CA ALA A 119 8.82 2.96 13.53
C ALA A 119 8.23 1.92 12.56
N PHE A 120 8.97 1.62 11.50
CA PHE A 120 8.63 0.56 10.56
C PHE A 120 9.02 -0.80 11.13
N PRO A 121 8.11 -1.78 11.18
CA PRO A 121 8.45 -3.13 11.57
C PRO A 121 9.28 -3.80 10.47
N SER A 122 10.30 -4.56 10.86
CA SER A 122 11.07 -5.38 9.94
C SER A 122 10.26 -6.60 9.50
N LEU A 123 10.36 -6.94 8.21
CA LEU A 123 9.70 -8.10 7.59
C LEU A 123 10.74 -8.95 6.87
N GLN A 124 10.70 -10.25 7.10
CA GLN A 124 11.46 -11.24 6.35
C GLN A 124 10.56 -11.86 5.29
N LEU A 125 10.88 -11.63 4.03
CA LEU A 125 10.18 -12.20 2.88
C LEU A 125 10.63 -13.65 2.67
N CYS A 126 9.65 -14.54 2.56
CA CYS A 126 9.75 -15.87 1.97
C CYS A 126 8.89 -15.85 0.69
N TYR A 127 9.53 -15.94 -0.46
CA TYR A 127 8.90 -15.85 -1.77
C TYR A 127 8.97 -17.21 -2.45
N CYS A 128 7.81 -17.76 -2.82
CA CYS A 128 7.68 -19.06 -3.47
C CYS A 128 7.06 -18.88 -4.85
N GLN A 129 7.74 -19.36 -5.88
CA GLN A 129 7.24 -19.39 -7.25
C GLN A 129 7.44 -20.78 -7.83
N SER A 130 6.35 -21.57 -7.95
CA SER A 130 6.33 -22.97 -8.42
C SER A 130 7.38 -23.88 -7.77
N SER A 131 8.64 -23.77 -8.20
CA SER A 131 9.78 -24.61 -7.81
C SER A 131 10.95 -23.83 -7.18
N PHE A 132 10.83 -22.50 -7.06
CA PHE A 132 11.88 -21.63 -6.53
C PHE A 132 11.43 -20.98 -5.22
N ILE A 133 12.28 -21.09 -4.19
CA ILE A 133 12.09 -20.42 -2.90
C ILE A 133 13.23 -19.43 -2.72
N SER A 134 12.90 -18.16 -2.46
CA SER A 134 13.86 -17.12 -2.12
C SER A 134 13.49 -16.48 -0.80
N SER A 135 14.49 -16.15 0.01
CA SER A 135 14.27 -15.42 1.25
C SER A 135 15.16 -14.19 1.34
N ARG A 136 14.58 -13.07 1.77
CA ARG A 136 15.28 -11.78 1.90
C ARG A 136 14.56 -10.84 2.87
N PRO A 137 15.22 -9.83 3.45
CA PRO A 137 14.50 -8.75 4.12
C PRO A 137 13.68 -7.92 3.11
N VAL A 138 12.47 -7.53 3.50
CA VAL A 138 11.64 -6.59 2.73
C VAL A 138 12.26 -5.19 2.83
N LYS A 139 12.31 -4.47 1.70
CA LYS A 139 12.81 -3.10 1.70
C LYS A 139 11.85 -2.20 2.48
N LEU A 140 12.44 -1.41 3.37
CA LEU A 140 11.75 -0.30 4.03
C LEU A 140 11.71 0.89 3.07
N PRO A 141 10.74 1.81 3.22
CA PRO A 141 10.71 3.00 2.38
C PRO A 141 11.94 3.86 2.69
N GLU A 142 12.61 4.34 1.64
CA GLU A 142 13.73 5.26 1.75
C GLU A 142 13.23 6.58 2.36
N GLY A 143 14.06 7.19 3.22
CA GLY A 143 13.71 8.24 4.17
C GLY A 143 12.63 9.24 3.73
N GLN A 144 11.54 9.26 4.50
CA GLN A 144 10.61 10.37 4.68
C GLN A 144 10.30 10.49 6.18
#